data_AF-A0A815Y8G0-F1
#
_entry.id   AF-A0A815Y8G0-F1
#
_cell.length_a   1.000
_cell.length_b   1.000
_cell.length_c   1.000
_cell.angle_alpha   90.00
_cell.angle_beta   90.00
_cell.angle_gamma   90.00
#
_symmetry.space_group_name_H-M   'P 1'
#
loop_
_entity.id
_entity.type
_entity.pdbx_description
1 polymer ?
#
loop_
_entity_poly.entity_id
_entity_poly.type
_entity_poly.pdbx_seq_one_letter_code
_entity_poly.pdbx_strand_id
1 'polypeptide(L)'
;MGTYRIKSICLSDPFAADMSLLLFPIIANLTQLTTLIINNIESNYIEHIVNHLSSLPLLSSLIIISIDNIKNQNDIYYKIFRLPTLKYCQLLIETLRYLRPLSIAKNEFSSIEHLVINNKISINQLNSLLSYVPQLHRLSIGYLDGYRYN
;
A
#
# COMPACT_ATOMS: atom_id res chain seq x y z
N MET A 1 -4.09 4.85 -30.78
CA MET A 1 -4.63 4.18 -29.58
C MET A 1 -5.20 5.26 -28.67
N GLY A 2 -6.48 5.18 -28.29
CA GLY A 2 -7.12 6.18 -27.45
C GLY A 2 -6.47 6.25 -26.07
N THR A 3 -5.99 7.43 -25.67
CA THR A 3 -5.49 7.68 -24.32
C THR A 3 -6.68 7.84 -23.38
N TYR A 4 -7.03 6.78 -22.65
CA TYR A 4 -8.05 6.84 -21.63
C TYR A 4 -7.64 7.85 -20.55
N ARG A 5 -8.48 8.88 -20.32
CA ARG A 5 -8.23 9.95 -19.33
C ARG A 5 -8.72 9.59 -17.91
N ILE A 6 -8.72 8.30 -17.59
CA ILE A 6 -9.22 7.81 -16.31
C ILE A 6 -8.23 8.24 -15.21
N LYS A 7 -8.70 9.04 -14.25
CA LYS A 7 -7.89 9.57 -13.15
C LYS A 7 -8.10 8.84 -11.84
N SER A 8 -9.23 8.17 -11.67
CA SER A 8 -9.56 7.44 -10.45
C SER A 8 -10.23 6.12 -10.78
N ILE A 9 -9.81 5.08 -10.10
CA ILE A 9 -10.43 3.76 -10.14
C ILE A 9 -10.74 3.33 -8.72
N CYS A 10 -11.96 2.85 -8.53
CA CYS A 10 -12.38 2.16 -7.32
C CYS A 10 -12.85 0.76 -7.70
N LEU A 11 -12.17 -0.24 -7.14
CA LEU A 11 -12.52 -1.64 -7.26
C LEU A 11 -13.02 -2.12 -5.90
N SER A 12 -14.27 -2.53 -5.81
CA SER A 12 -14.85 -3.10 -4.60
C SER A 12 -15.25 -4.53 -4.89
N ASP A 13 -14.77 -5.46 -4.06
CA ASP A 13 -14.89 -6.89 -4.32
C ASP A 13 -14.48 -7.30 -5.75
N PRO A 14 -13.25 -6.95 -6.19
CA PRO A 14 -12.86 -7.22 -7.58
C PRO A 14 -12.70 -8.72 -7.91
N PHE A 15 -12.90 -9.64 -6.96
CA PHE A 15 -12.41 -11.04 -7.07
C PHE A 15 -13.44 -12.13 -6.76
N ALA A 16 -14.74 -11.87 -6.96
CA ALA A 16 -15.74 -12.95 -7.03
C ALA A 16 -15.48 -13.96 -8.19
N ALA A 17 -14.57 -13.63 -9.12
CA ALA A 17 -14.02 -14.53 -10.15
C ALA A 17 -12.57 -14.07 -10.45
N ASP A 18 -11.68 -14.96 -10.91
CA ASP A 18 -10.23 -14.81 -11.24
C ASP A 18 -9.79 -13.62 -12.14
N MET A 19 -10.64 -12.61 -12.34
CA MET A 19 -10.46 -11.42 -13.16
C MET A 19 -9.36 -10.47 -12.67
N SER A 20 -8.80 -10.66 -11.46
CA SER A 20 -7.64 -9.90 -10.94
C SER A 20 -6.49 -9.82 -11.91
N LEU A 21 -6.06 -10.98 -12.39
CA LEU A 21 -4.88 -11.10 -13.24
C LEU A 21 -5.08 -10.41 -14.60
N LEU A 22 -6.34 -10.26 -15.03
CA LEU A 22 -6.70 -9.58 -16.27
C LEU A 22 -6.87 -8.07 -16.09
N LEU A 23 -7.33 -7.62 -14.92
CA LEU A 23 -7.58 -6.21 -14.62
C LEU A 23 -6.29 -5.41 -14.43
N PHE A 24 -5.29 -5.95 -13.74
CA PHE A 24 -4.08 -5.17 -13.43
C PHE A 24 -3.23 -4.78 -14.64
N PRO A 25 -3.05 -5.62 -15.68
CA PRO A 25 -2.43 -5.18 -16.91
C PRO A 25 -3.17 -4.01 -17.58
N ILE A 26 -4.50 -3.97 -17.49
CA ILE A 26 -5.31 -2.87 -18.03
C ILE A 26 -5.08 -1.60 -17.20
N ILE A 27 -5.15 -1.72 -15.88
CA ILE A 27 -4.94 -0.59 -14.95
C ILE A 27 -3.52 -0.03 -15.12
N ALA A 28 -2.52 -0.89 -15.24
CA ALA A 28 -1.12 -0.54 -15.43
C ALA A 28 -0.87 0.35 -16.67
N ASN A 29 -1.74 0.28 -17.68
CA ASN A 29 -1.68 1.11 -18.89
C ASN A 29 -2.34 2.49 -18.73
N LEU A 30 -3.01 2.76 -17.61
CA LEU A 30 -3.66 4.04 -17.34
C LEU A 30 -2.66 5.03 -16.74
N THR A 31 -1.77 5.54 -17.57
CA THR A 31 -0.68 6.44 -17.15
C THR A 31 -1.15 7.77 -16.53
N GLN A 32 -2.42 8.13 -16.72
CA GLN A 32 -3.05 9.30 -16.09
C GLN A 32 -3.75 9.01 -14.75
N LEU A 33 -3.71 7.76 -14.28
CA LEU A 33 -4.36 7.35 -13.05
C LEU A 33 -3.65 8.00 -11.85
N THR A 34 -4.42 8.77 -11.07
CA THR A 34 -3.95 9.47 -9.87
C THR A 34 -4.44 8.82 -8.59
N THR A 35 -5.55 8.08 -8.65
CA THR A 35 -6.17 7.46 -7.48
C THR A 35 -6.53 6.02 -7.78
N LEU A 36 -6.11 5.12 -6.91
CA LEU A 36 -6.46 3.71 -6.98
C LEU A 36 -6.98 3.26 -5.61
N ILE A 37 -8.21 2.78 -5.60
CA ILE A 37 -8.88 2.24 -4.42
C ILE A 37 -9.19 0.77 -4.71
N ILE A 38 -8.72 -0.12 -3.85
CA ILE A 38 -8.93 -1.56 -3.95
C ILE A 38 -9.45 -2.04 -2.61
N ASN A 39 -10.74 -2.36 -2.57
CA ASN A 39 -11.44 -2.81 -1.39
C ASN A 39 -11.78 -4.29 -1.48
N ASN A 40 -11.74 -4.94 -0.32
CA ASN A 40 -12.08 -6.34 -0.14
C ASN A 40 -11.26 -7.28 -1.03
N ILE A 41 -9.94 -7.11 -1.03
CA ILE A 41 -9.02 -7.93 -1.82
C ILE A 41 -8.46 -9.11 -1.02
N GLU A 42 -8.43 -10.29 -1.63
CA GLU A 42 -7.68 -11.44 -1.12
C GLU A 42 -6.15 -11.20 -1.17
N SER A 43 -5.47 -11.64 -0.11
CA SER A 43 -4.06 -11.42 0.18
C SER A 43 -3.11 -11.95 -0.89
N ASN A 44 -3.49 -13.03 -1.58
CA ASN A 44 -2.76 -13.66 -2.69
C ASN A 44 -2.56 -12.72 -3.89
N TYR A 45 -3.44 -11.74 -4.11
CA TYR A 45 -3.34 -10.82 -5.24
C TYR A 45 -2.57 -9.53 -4.91
N ILE A 46 -2.43 -9.17 -3.63
CA ILE A 46 -1.82 -7.88 -3.22
C ILE A 46 -0.40 -7.74 -3.74
N GLU A 47 0.43 -8.78 -3.64
CA GLU A 47 1.81 -8.71 -4.12
C GLU A 47 1.87 -8.46 -5.62
N HIS A 48 1.02 -9.14 -6.40
CA HIS A 48 0.93 -8.94 -7.84
C HIS A 48 0.57 -7.49 -8.16
N ILE A 49 -0.41 -6.92 -7.47
CA ILE A 49 -0.87 -5.54 -7.67
C ILE A 49 0.25 -4.55 -7.40
N VAL A 50 0.89 -4.69 -6.25
CA VAL A 50 1.93 -3.78 -5.79
C VAL A 50 3.12 -3.77 -6.77
N ASN A 51 3.43 -4.90 -7.40
CA ASN A 51 4.45 -4.97 -8.44
C ASN A 51 4.12 -4.10 -9.67
N HIS A 52 2.83 -3.98 -10.03
CA HIS A 52 2.38 -3.16 -11.16
C HIS A 52 2.21 -1.68 -10.83
N LEU A 53 2.14 -1.28 -9.55
CA LEU A 53 1.94 0.14 -9.19
C LEU A 53 3.06 1.05 -9.69
N SER A 54 4.27 0.52 -9.85
CA SER A 54 5.41 1.26 -10.41
C SER A 54 5.18 1.75 -11.84
N SER A 55 4.25 1.15 -12.60
CA SER A 55 3.89 1.59 -13.95
C SER A 55 2.92 2.78 -13.98
N LEU A 56 2.46 3.26 -12.81
CA LEU A 56 1.50 4.34 -12.66
C LEU A 56 2.23 5.62 -12.19
N PRO A 57 2.82 6.40 -13.10
CA PRO A 57 3.74 7.49 -12.74
C PRO A 57 3.06 8.64 -11.98
N LEU A 58 1.74 8.79 -12.12
CA LEU A 58 0.97 9.87 -11.53
C LEU A 58 0.15 9.44 -10.31
N LEU A 59 0.32 8.20 -9.83
CA LEU A 59 -0.44 7.66 -8.70
C LEU A 59 -0.11 8.41 -7.40
N SER A 60 -1.00 9.30 -6.99
CA SER A 60 -0.83 10.14 -5.81
C SER A 60 -1.66 9.71 -4.61
N SER A 61 -2.66 8.85 -4.81
CA SER A 61 -3.51 8.31 -3.76
C SER A 61 -3.72 6.80 -3.95
N LEU A 62 -3.42 6.03 -2.90
CA LEU A 62 -3.59 4.58 -2.88
C LEU A 62 -4.37 4.15 -1.62
N ILE A 63 -5.38 3.33 -1.83
CA ILE A 63 -6.11 2.64 -0.77
C ILE A 63 -6.15 1.15 -1.09
N ILE A 64 -5.65 0.32 -0.17
CA ILE A 64 -5.71 -1.14 -0.27
C ILE A 64 -6.28 -1.70 1.03
N ILE A 65 -7.39 -2.44 0.91
CA ILE A 65 -8.07 -3.09 2.04
C ILE A 65 -8.19 -4.59 1.76
N SER A 66 -7.38 -5.37 2.47
CA SER A 66 -7.41 -6.83 2.40
C SER A 66 -8.47 -7.42 3.33
N ILE A 67 -9.08 -8.53 2.91
CA ILE A 67 -10.03 -9.28 3.74
C ILE A 67 -9.37 -10.34 4.62
N ASP A 68 -8.14 -10.71 4.32
CA ASP A 68 -7.40 -11.79 4.96
C ASP A 68 -5.93 -11.41 5.21
N ASN A 69 -5.20 -12.32 5.84
CA ASN A 69 -3.84 -12.05 6.30
C ASN A 69 -2.80 -12.31 5.22
N ILE A 70 -1.89 -11.37 5.01
CA ILE A 70 -0.75 -11.52 4.11
C ILE A 70 0.49 -12.11 4.80
N LYS A 71 1.38 -12.67 3.98
CA LYS A 71 2.64 -13.28 4.44
C LYS A 71 3.79 -12.26 4.58
N ASN A 72 3.90 -11.30 3.66
CA ASN A 72 5.09 -10.45 3.49
C ASN A 72 4.77 -8.94 3.55
N GLN A 73 4.24 -8.48 4.69
CA GLN A 73 3.77 -7.09 4.84
C GLN A 73 4.87 -6.04 4.63
N ASN A 74 6.07 -6.30 5.13
CA ASN A 74 7.19 -5.38 4.99
C ASN A 74 7.57 -5.15 3.53
N ASP A 75 7.60 -6.21 2.71
CA ASP A 75 7.95 -6.10 1.29
C ASP A 75 6.89 -5.28 0.54
N ILE A 76 5.62 -5.43 0.92
CA ILE A 76 4.51 -4.63 0.39
C ILE A 76 4.67 -3.15 0.79
N TYR A 77 4.92 -2.85 2.06
CA TYR A 77 5.16 -1.48 2.51
C TYR A 77 6.35 -0.85 1.79
N TYR A 78 7.46 -1.58 1.66
CA TYR A 78 8.66 -1.10 1.01
C TYR A 78 8.41 -0.74 -0.47
N LYS A 79 7.71 -1.59 -1.21
CA LYS A 79 7.36 -1.33 -2.62
C LYS A 79 6.43 -0.12 -2.74
N ILE A 80 5.42 0.00 -1.87
CA ILE A 80 4.46 1.13 -1.88
C ILE A 80 5.16 2.43 -1.52
N PHE A 81 6.02 2.45 -0.50
CA PHE A 81 6.65 3.66 0.01
C PHE A 81 7.67 4.25 -0.98
N ARG A 82 8.17 3.44 -1.92
CA ARG A 82 9.04 3.86 -3.02
C ARG A 82 8.29 4.47 -4.22
N LEU A 83 6.95 4.53 -4.18
CA LEU A 83 6.18 5.16 -5.25
C LEU A 83 6.41 6.69 -5.22
N PRO A 84 6.93 7.27 -6.32
CA PRO A 84 7.53 8.61 -6.28
C PRO A 84 6.50 9.73 -6.08
N THR A 85 5.26 9.55 -6.55
CA THR A 85 4.21 10.57 -6.52
C THR A 85 3.15 10.34 -5.45
N LEU A 86 3.29 9.26 -4.66
CA LEU A 86 2.29 8.83 -3.68
C LEU A 86 2.28 9.75 -2.46
N LYS A 87 1.24 10.59 -2.34
CA LYS A 87 1.05 11.53 -1.22
C LYS A 87 0.11 11.00 -0.15
N TYR A 88 -0.91 10.25 -0.56
CA TYR A 88 -1.90 9.66 0.34
C TYR A 88 -1.86 8.14 0.25
N CYS A 89 -1.72 7.48 1.40
CA CYS A 89 -1.67 6.03 1.48
C CYS A 89 -2.54 5.53 2.65
N GLN A 90 -3.51 4.66 2.35
CA GLN A 90 -4.29 3.95 3.35
C GLN A 90 -4.19 2.44 3.14
N LEU A 91 -3.79 1.73 4.19
CA LEU A 91 -3.58 0.29 4.15
C LEU A 91 -4.32 -0.39 5.30
N LEU A 92 -5.15 -1.37 4.99
CA LEU A 92 -5.61 -2.40 5.91
C LEU A 92 -5.09 -3.72 5.39
N ILE A 93 -3.86 -4.06 5.77
CA ILE A 93 -3.17 -5.24 5.27
C ILE A 93 -2.58 -5.98 6.47
N GLU A 94 -3.33 -6.92 7.04
CA GLU A 94 -2.95 -7.61 8.28
C GLU A 94 -1.98 -8.77 8.03
N THR A 95 -1.21 -9.15 9.05
CA THR A 95 -0.35 -10.33 9.01
C THR A 95 -0.44 -11.09 10.33
N LEU A 96 -0.46 -12.42 10.26
CA LEU A 96 -0.48 -13.29 11.44
C LEU A 96 0.91 -13.48 12.06
N ARG A 97 1.97 -13.05 11.38
CA ARG A 97 3.35 -13.28 11.82
C ARG A 97 3.87 -12.06 12.57
N TYR A 98 4.62 -12.30 13.64
CA TYR A 98 5.50 -11.29 14.20
C TYR A 98 6.59 -10.99 13.16
N LEU A 99 6.35 -9.97 12.34
CA LEU A 99 7.33 -9.53 11.37
C LEU A 99 8.40 -8.71 12.07
N ARG A 100 9.65 -9.01 11.75
CA ARG A 100 10.76 -8.12 12.08
C ARG A 100 10.43 -6.72 11.56
N PRO A 101 10.74 -5.65 12.30
CA PRO A 101 10.60 -4.30 11.78
C PRO A 101 11.34 -4.13 10.45
N LEU A 102 10.84 -3.25 9.59
CA LEU A 102 11.59 -2.78 8.43
C LEU A 102 12.95 -2.22 8.88
N SER A 103 13.96 -2.30 8.01
CA SER A 103 15.20 -1.57 8.23
C SER A 103 14.90 -0.07 8.32
N ILE A 104 15.63 0.66 9.17
CA ILE A 104 15.53 2.12 9.21
C ILE A 104 15.96 2.67 7.84
N ALA A 105 15.14 3.55 7.26
CA ALA A 105 15.44 4.19 5.99
C ALA A 105 16.71 5.02 6.10
N LYS A 106 17.60 4.89 5.10
CA LYS A 106 18.81 5.70 5.02
C LYS A 106 18.64 6.87 4.06
N ASN A 107 18.31 6.57 2.81
CA ASN A 107 18.18 7.56 1.72
C ASN A 107 16.95 7.29 0.83
N GLU A 108 16.04 6.42 1.26
CA GLU A 108 14.89 5.97 0.47
C GLU A 108 13.60 6.55 1.02
N PHE A 109 13.47 7.87 0.89
CA PHE A 109 12.33 8.58 1.44
C PHE A 109 11.14 8.56 0.48
N SER A 110 9.98 8.33 1.07
CA SER A 110 8.68 8.37 0.43
C SER A 110 8.15 9.81 0.35
N SER A 111 7.33 10.09 -0.66
CA SER A 111 6.59 11.35 -0.78
C SER A 111 5.26 11.37 -0.03
N ILE A 112 4.96 10.33 0.76
CA ILE A 112 3.72 10.24 1.53
C ILE A 112 3.64 11.36 2.56
N GLU A 113 2.59 12.16 2.45
CA GLU A 113 2.22 13.25 3.35
C GLU A 113 1.11 12.81 4.32
N HIS A 114 0.29 11.82 3.92
CA HIS A 114 -0.84 11.30 4.67
C HIS A 114 -0.81 9.77 4.70
N LEU A 115 -0.61 9.20 5.89
CA LEU A 115 -0.51 7.76 6.09
C LEU A 115 -1.59 7.25 7.05
N VAL A 116 -2.34 6.25 6.61
CA VAL A 116 -3.35 5.55 7.42
C VAL A 116 -3.02 4.06 7.42
N ILE A 117 -2.71 3.51 8.59
CA ILE A 117 -2.44 2.08 8.78
C ILE A 117 -3.51 1.53 9.72
N ASN A 118 -4.45 0.77 9.16
CA ASN A 118 -5.60 0.26 9.91
C ASN A 118 -5.41 -1.17 10.44
N ASN A 119 -4.26 -1.79 10.18
CA ASN A 119 -3.89 -3.07 10.79
C ASN A 119 -3.15 -2.87 12.13
N LYS A 120 -3.03 -3.96 12.88
CA LYS A 120 -2.13 -4.06 14.03
C LYS A 120 -0.67 -3.82 13.61
N ILE A 121 0.02 -2.89 14.29
CA ILE A 121 1.47 -2.66 14.16
C ILE A 121 2.13 -2.55 15.52
N SER A 122 3.38 -2.99 15.64
CA SER A 122 4.19 -2.74 16.86
C SER A 122 4.83 -1.36 16.85
N ILE A 123 5.23 -0.85 18.02
CA ILE A 123 5.99 0.41 18.14
C ILE A 123 7.27 0.37 17.30
N ASN A 124 8.01 -0.75 17.33
CA ASN A 124 9.24 -0.88 16.56
C ASN A 124 8.98 -0.82 15.05
N GLN A 125 7.91 -1.46 14.56
CA GLN A 125 7.50 -1.36 13.16
C GLN A 125 7.08 0.07 12.80
N LEU A 126 6.34 0.74 13.68
CA LEU A 126 5.94 2.13 13.47
C LEU A 126 7.17 3.04 13.33
N ASN A 127 8.15 2.91 14.23
CA ASN A 127 9.40 3.69 14.16
C ASN A 127 10.13 3.47 12.83
N SER A 128 10.22 2.21 12.38
CA SER A 128 10.80 1.91 11.07
C SER A 128 9.99 2.53 9.93
N LEU A 129 8.66 2.41 9.92
CA LEU A 129 7.80 3.01 8.90
C LEU A 129 7.96 4.53 8.83
N LEU A 130 7.97 5.21 9.98
CA LEU A 130 8.12 6.66 10.05
C LEU A 130 9.46 7.15 9.50
N SER A 131 10.52 6.34 9.60
CA SER A 131 11.81 6.70 9.00
C SER A 131 11.76 6.85 7.47
N TYR A 132 10.82 6.19 6.79
CA TYR A 132 10.64 6.30 5.34
C TYR A 132 9.81 7.52 4.93
N VAL A 133 9.04 8.15 5.83
CA VAL A 133 8.06 9.19 5.48
C VAL A 133 8.40 10.53 6.17
N PRO A 134 9.56 11.15 5.89
CA PRO A 134 9.99 12.36 6.59
C PRO A 134 9.10 13.59 6.33
N GLN A 135 8.27 13.57 5.28
CA GLN A 135 7.33 14.64 4.93
C GLN A 135 5.91 14.40 5.48
N LEU A 136 5.75 13.44 6.39
CA LEU A 136 4.44 13.06 6.91
C LEU A 136 3.80 14.19 7.72
N HIS A 137 2.64 14.64 7.30
CA HIS A 137 1.83 15.64 8.00
C HIS A 137 0.67 15.03 8.76
N ARG A 138 0.16 13.88 8.31
CA ARG A 138 -0.96 13.18 8.97
C ARG A 138 -0.67 11.70 9.11
N LEU A 139 -0.84 11.22 10.33
CA LEU A 139 -0.74 9.82 10.68
C LEU A 139 -2.04 9.37 11.35
N SER A 140 -2.58 8.24 10.90
CA SER A 140 -3.66 7.53 11.59
C SER A 140 -3.30 6.06 11.73
N ILE A 141 -3.35 5.56 12.96
CA ILE A 141 -3.05 4.16 13.30
C ILE A 141 -4.29 3.53 13.91
N GLY A 142 -4.73 2.41 13.37
CA GLY A 142 -5.90 1.67 13.87
C GLY A 142 -5.63 0.96 15.20
N TYR A 143 -4.51 0.23 15.28
CA TYR A 143 -4.12 -0.50 16.49
C TYR A 143 -2.60 -0.51 16.67
N LEU A 144 -2.12 0.01 17.80
CA LEU A 144 -0.71 0.02 18.17
C LEU A 144 -0.45 -0.99 19.28
N ASP A 145 0.39 -1.98 18.99
CA ASP A 145 0.81 -2.99 19.95
C ASP A 145 2.01 -2.52 20.77
N GLY A 146 1.79 -2.37 22.08
CA GLY A 146 2.75 -1.83 23.04
C GLY A 146 3.61 -2.87 23.77
N TYR A 147 3.55 -4.15 23.38
CA TYR A 147 4.28 -5.19 24.12
C TYR A 147 5.80 -4.96 24.09
N ARG A 148 6.33 -4.64 25.27
CA ARG A 148 7.74 -4.60 25.61
C ARG A 148 8.25 -6.03 25.68
N TYR A 149 8.99 -6.49 24.68
CA TYR A 149 9.94 -7.57 24.91
C TYR A 149 11.19 -6.93 25.51
N ASN A 150 11.40 -7.18 26.81
CA ASN A 150 12.67 -6.97 27.49
C ASN A 150 13.73 -7.89 26.88
#